data_AF-A0A077TMD0-F1
#
_entry.id   AF-A0A077TMD0-F1
#
_cell.length_a   1.000
_cell.length_b   1.000
_cell.length_c   1.000
_cell.angle_alpha   90.00
_cell.angle_beta   90.00
_cell.angle_gamma   90.00
#
_symmetry.space_group_name_H-M   'P 1'
#
loop_
_entity.id
_entity.type
_entity.pdbx_description
1 polymer ?
#
loop_
_entity_poly.entity_id
_entity_poly.type
_entity_poly.pdbx_seq_one_letter_code
_entity_poly.pdbx_strand_id
1 'polypeptide(L)'
;MATKTMQYTNYEFTMDEPIQDTLIRDAKSIYKNILQSCFHQYDNDNIVKKWDLWGSFIVYVTLSIIIFLDKEILDKKNTFAYFFVIFMVGHILVSLNLSLLHIRIHFFQSLCIISYSLFPIVFSSFINIFIPCKMVQLLFSIISTVWSSYNCILILGKFTKNNRLLISFFPICLFQFFIATLLLIK
;
A
#
# COMPACT_ATOMS: atom_id res chain seq x y z
N MET A 1 -22.86 47.37 -14.50
CA MET A 1 -22.75 45.91 -14.71
C MET A 1 -21.27 45.57 -14.67
N ALA A 2 -20.73 45.26 -13.48
CA ALA A 2 -19.29 45.07 -13.28
C ALA A 2 -18.88 43.66 -13.71
N THR A 3 -18.02 43.57 -14.72
CA THR A 3 -17.41 42.34 -15.22
C THR A 3 -16.44 41.81 -14.17
N LYS A 4 -16.83 40.70 -13.53
CA LYS A 4 -16.00 39.97 -12.58
C LYS A 4 -14.90 39.24 -13.37
N THR A 5 -13.75 39.87 -13.51
CA THR A 5 -12.55 39.25 -14.07
C THR A 5 -12.17 38.06 -13.19
N MET A 6 -12.33 36.84 -13.70
CA MET A 6 -11.81 35.63 -13.06
C MET A 6 -10.29 35.78 -12.98
N GLN A 7 -9.77 35.91 -11.77
CA GLN A 7 -8.34 35.78 -11.53
C GLN A 7 -7.94 34.35 -11.85
N TYR A 8 -7.13 34.19 -12.89
CA TYR A 8 -6.32 32.98 -13.07
C TYR A 8 -5.39 32.93 -11.86
N THR A 9 -5.68 32.05 -10.91
CA THR A 9 -4.76 31.72 -9.83
C THR A 9 -3.46 31.25 -10.46
N ASN A 10 -2.39 32.00 -10.21
CA ASN A 10 -1.03 31.68 -10.59
C ASN A 10 -0.74 30.21 -10.25
N TYR A 11 -0.50 29.39 -11.26
CA TYR A 11 0.33 28.20 -11.07
C TYR A 11 1.78 28.71 -11.02
N GLU A 12 2.15 29.35 -9.92
CA GLU A 12 3.55 29.59 -9.60
C GLU A 12 4.23 28.22 -9.56
N PHE A 13 5.29 28.09 -10.36
CA PHE A 13 6.11 26.89 -10.43
C PHE A 13 6.52 26.48 -9.02
N THR A 14 6.29 25.22 -8.68
CA THR A 14 6.60 24.54 -7.42
C THR A 14 8.11 24.40 -7.15
N MET A 15 8.94 25.33 -7.62
CA MET A 15 10.40 25.27 -7.52
C MET A 15 11.00 26.08 -6.36
N ASP A 16 10.21 26.96 -5.72
CA ASP A 16 10.68 27.78 -4.58
C ASP A 16 10.15 27.29 -3.22
N GLU A 17 9.41 26.18 -3.19
CA GLU A 17 8.92 25.57 -1.94
C GLU A 17 10.10 24.81 -1.27
N PRO A 18 10.38 25.04 0.03
CA PRO A 18 11.47 24.33 0.70
C PRO A 18 11.21 22.83 0.69
N ILE A 19 12.30 22.05 0.64
CA ILE A 19 12.26 20.58 0.57
C ILE A 19 11.42 19.98 1.71
N GLN A 20 11.44 20.63 2.88
CA GLN A 20 10.66 20.21 4.05
C GLN A 20 9.15 20.29 3.81
N ASP A 21 8.65 21.37 3.20
CA ASP A 21 7.22 21.53 2.92
C ASP A 21 6.75 20.53 1.86
N THR A 22 7.61 20.24 0.88
CA THR A 22 7.37 19.17 -0.10
C THR A 22 7.25 17.81 0.57
N LEU A 23 8.19 17.46 1.46
CA LEU A 23 8.16 16.19 2.20
C LEU A 23 6.93 16.07 3.11
N ILE A 24 6.57 17.15 3.81
CA ILE A 24 5.41 17.17 4.71
C ILE A 24 4.12 17.00 3.90
N ARG A 25 4.02 17.65 2.74
CA ARG A 25 2.87 17.53 1.84
C ARG A 25 2.72 16.11 1.33
N ASP A 26 3.81 15.49 0.89
CA ASP A 26 3.80 14.13 0.34
C ASP A 26 3.49 13.11 1.44
N ALA A 27 4.08 13.26 2.63
CA ALA A 27 3.77 12.43 3.80
C ALA A 27 2.29 12.55 4.21
N LYS A 28 1.73 13.76 4.17
CA LYS A 28 0.30 14.00 4.46
C LYS A 28 -0.63 13.40 3.40
N SER A 29 -0.21 13.39 2.13
CA SER A 29 -0.94 12.70 1.05
C SER A 29 -0.96 11.19 1.29
N ILE A 30 0.21 10.60 1.58
CA ILE A 30 0.37 9.18 1.90
C ILE A 30 -0.47 8.79 3.12
N TYR A 31 -0.43 9.58 4.20
CA TYR A 31 -1.24 9.33 5.39
C TYR A 31 -2.74 9.32 5.09
N LYS A 32 -3.24 10.28 4.30
CA LYS A 32 -4.64 10.31 3.88
C LYS A 32 -5.00 9.11 3.00
N ASN A 33 -4.12 8.70 2.10
CA ASN A 33 -4.32 7.52 1.25
C ASN A 33 -4.39 6.24 2.07
N ILE A 34 -3.52 6.08 3.08
CA ILE A 34 -3.54 4.95 4.02
C ILE A 34 -4.84 4.96 4.83
N LEU A 35 -5.22 6.11 5.40
CA LEU A 35 -6.44 6.23 6.19
C LEU A 35 -7.68 5.89 5.35
N GLN A 36 -7.73 6.40 4.12
CA GLN A 36 -8.79 6.07 3.19
C GLN A 36 -8.78 4.59 2.82
N SER A 37 -7.60 4.02 2.60
CA SER A 37 -7.47 2.63 2.19
C SER A 37 -7.74 1.64 3.33
N CYS A 38 -7.55 2.01 4.60
CA CYS A 38 -7.72 1.11 5.74
C CYS A 38 -9.06 1.28 6.48
N PHE A 39 -9.62 2.49 6.47
CA PHE A 39 -10.78 2.85 7.28
C PHE A 39 -11.93 3.44 6.47
N HIS A 40 -11.77 3.59 5.15
CA HIS A 40 -12.79 4.16 4.25
C HIS A 40 -13.35 5.52 4.72
N GLN A 41 -12.54 6.28 5.48
CA GLN A 41 -12.98 7.45 6.24
C GLN A 41 -13.24 8.69 5.35
N TYR A 42 -12.84 8.65 4.09
CA TYR A 42 -12.86 9.76 3.13
C TYR A 42 -13.46 9.35 1.78
N ASP A 43 -14.75 9.61 1.54
CA ASP A 43 -15.41 9.32 0.25
C ASP A 43 -15.07 10.34 -0.85
N ASN A 44 -13.79 10.71 -0.96
CA ASN A 44 -13.30 11.58 -2.02
C ASN A 44 -12.60 10.72 -3.06
N ASP A 45 -13.33 10.29 -4.09
CA ASP A 45 -12.80 9.47 -5.20
C ASP A 45 -11.59 10.12 -5.90
N ASN A 46 -11.42 11.44 -5.75
CA ASN A 46 -10.29 12.21 -6.25
C ASN A 46 -8.96 11.92 -5.52
N ILE A 47 -9.00 11.43 -4.29
CA ILE A 47 -7.81 11.07 -3.50
C ILE A 47 -7.16 9.82 -4.09
N VAL A 48 -7.97 8.79 -4.39
CA VAL A 48 -7.50 7.55 -5.01
C VAL A 48 -6.97 7.79 -6.42
N LYS A 49 -7.46 8.82 -7.13
CA LYS A 49 -6.98 9.23 -8.46
C LYS A 49 -5.62 9.92 -8.48
N LYS A 50 -5.08 10.35 -7.34
CA LYS A 50 -3.73 10.92 -7.27
C LYS A 50 -2.74 9.80 -6.94
N TRP A 51 -1.75 9.65 -7.80
CA TRP A 51 -0.79 8.54 -7.80
C TRP A 51 0.45 8.97 -7.06
N ASP A 52 0.72 8.38 -5.89
CA ASP A 52 1.93 8.65 -5.12
C ASP A 52 2.70 7.31 -4.94
N LEU A 53 3.75 7.11 -5.75
CA LEU A 53 4.59 5.91 -5.73
C LEU A 53 5.35 5.70 -4.40
N TRP A 54 5.54 6.78 -3.66
CA TRP A 54 6.26 6.79 -2.39
C TRP A 54 5.61 5.88 -1.34
N GLY A 55 4.28 5.81 -1.29
CA GLY A 55 3.58 4.97 -0.33
C GLY A 55 3.90 3.50 -0.48
N SER A 56 3.91 3.00 -1.72
CA SER A 56 4.30 1.63 -2.03
C SER A 56 5.73 1.33 -1.62
N PHE A 57 6.66 2.22 -1.97
CA PHE A 57 8.06 2.04 -1.62
C PHE A 57 8.28 1.98 -0.10
N ILE A 58 7.66 2.88 0.66
CA ILE A 58 7.76 2.93 2.12
C ILE A 58 7.25 1.63 2.75
N VAL A 59 6.14 1.07 2.25
CA VAL A 59 5.60 -0.20 2.74
C VAL A 59 6.61 -1.34 2.59
N TYR A 60 7.24 -1.48 1.41
CA TYR A 60 8.20 -2.57 1.17
C TYR A 60 9.49 -2.40 1.96
N VAL A 61 10.03 -1.18 2.03
CA VAL A 61 11.21 -0.90 2.85
C VAL A 61 10.92 -1.21 4.32
N THR A 62 9.74 -0.80 4.82
CA THR A 62 9.35 -1.07 6.21
C THR A 62 9.21 -2.57 6.47
N LEU A 63 8.58 -3.34 5.57
CA LEU A 63 8.48 -4.80 5.70
C LEU A 63 9.86 -5.47 5.70
N SER A 64 10.75 -5.07 4.80
CA SER A 64 12.12 -5.60 4.75
C SER A 64 12.92 -5.23 5.99
N ILE A 65 12.73 -4.03 6.58
CA ILE A 65 13.34 -3.65 7.86
C ILE A 65 12.78 -4.49 9.01
N ILE A 66 11.47 -4.73 9.06
CA ILE A 66 10.84 -5.57 10.10
C ILE A 66 11.38 -7.01 10.03
N ILE A 67 11.69 -7.52 8.84
CA ILE A 67 12.39 -8.81 8.70
C ILE A 67 13.84 -8.69 9.16
N PHE A 68 14.58 -7.68 8.70
CA PHE A 68 15.98 -7.45 9.09
C PHE A 68 16.20 -7.34 10.61
N LEU A 69 15.23 -6.78 11.34
CA LEU A 69 15.27 -6.62 12.79
C LEU A 69 15.10 -7.93 13.56
N ASP A 70 14.76 -9.03 12.88
CA ASP A 70 14.63 -10.32 13.55
C ASP A 70 15.97 -10.81 14.12
N LYS A 71 15.87 -11.53 15.24
CA LYS A 71 17.03 -12.02 16.00
C LYS A 71 17.56 -13.32 15.43
N GLU A 72 16.73 -14.12 14.77
CA GLU A 72 17.09 -15.45 14.26
C GLU A 72 17.87 -15.41 12.92
N ILE A 73 17.99 -14.23 12.29
CA ILE A 73 18.64 -14.10 10.97
C ILE A 73 20.16 -13.94 11.11
N LEU A 74 20.89 -14.93 10.59
CA LEU A 74 22.37 -14.94 10.54
C LEU A 74 22.92 -13.90 9.54
N ASP A 75 22.40 -13.88 8.30
CA ASP A 75 22.90 -13.06 7.19
C ASP A 75 22.02 -11.83 6.91
N LYS A 76 21.97 -10.89 7.87
CA LYS A 76 21.01 -9.77 7.84
C LYS A 76 21.04 -8.92 6.55
N LYS A 77 22.23 -8.66 6.00
CA LYS A 77 22.39 -7.82 4.80
C LYS A 77 21.74 -8.44 3.56
N ASN A 78 21.98 -9.73 3.34
CA ASN A 78 21.46 -10.42 2.17
C ASN A 78 19.95 -10.65 2.31
N THR A 79 19.50 -11.01 3.52
CA THR A 79 18.08 -11.22 3.81
C THR A 79 17.24 -9.99 3.49
N PHE A 80 17.67 -8.79 3.90
CA PHE A 80 16.98 -7.55 3.56
C PHE A 80 16.78 -7.40 2.05
N ALA A 81 17.85 -7.57 1.27
CA ALA A 81 17.81 -7.41 -0.19
C ALA A 81 16.90 -8.44 -0.86
N TYR A 82 16.96 -9.71 -0.43
CA TYR A 82 16.11 -10.77 -0.98
C TYR A 82 14.63 -10.47 -0.78
N PHE A 83 14.22 -10.15 0.45
CA PHE A 83 12.82 -9.86 0.74
C PHE A 83 12.34 -8.59 0.05
N PHE A 84 13.17 -7.55 -0.01
CA PHE A 84 12.85 -6.33 -0.74
C PHE A 84 12.56 -6.61 -2.22
N VAL A 85 13.44 -7.37 -2.89
CA VAL A 85 13.27 -7.71 -4.32
C VAL A 85 12.06 -8.62 -4.53
N ILE A 86 11.86 -9.64 -3.68
CA ILE A 86 10.71 -10.55 -3.77
C ILE A 86 9.39 -9.79 -3.62
N PHE A 87 9.28 -8.89 -2.65
CA PHE A 87 8.06 -8.09 -2.45
C PHE A 87 7.82 -7.13 -3.60
N MET A 88 8.87 -6.46 -4.09
CA MET A 88 8.78 -5.57 -5.26
C MET A 88 8.31 -6.32 -6.52
N VAL A 89 8.96 -7.43 -6.86
CA VAL A 89 8.62 -8.21 -8.06
C VAL A 89 7.22 -8.81 -7.95
N GLY A 90 6.89 -9.42 -6.81
CA GLY A 90 5.56 -10.00 -6.60
C GLY A 90 4.45 -8.96 -6.72
N HIS A 91 4.69 -7.75 -6.21
CA HIS A 91 3.74 -6.66 -6.30
C HIS A 91 3.58 -6.11 -7.72
N ILE A 92 4.67 -5.97 -8.46
CA ILE A 92 4.65 -5.60 -9.88
C ILE A 92 3.84 -6.64 -10.68
N LEU A 93 4.06 -7.94 -10.44
CA LEU A 93 3.34 -9.00 -11.12
C LEU A 93 1.83 -8.96 -10.85
N VAL A 94 1.42 -8.78 -9.59
CA VAL A 94 0.00 -8.64 -9.23
C VAL A 94 -0.61 -7.38 -9.87
N SER A 95 0.10 -6.26 -9.83
CA SER A 95 -0.35 -5.00 -10.42
C SER A 95 -0.47 -5.08 -11.95
N LEU A 96 0.46 -5.81 -12.60
CA LEU A 96 0.42 -6.10 -14.03
C LEU A 96 -0.77 -6.99 -14.38
N ASN A 97 -1.05 -8.02 -13.57
CA ASN A 97 -2.21 -8.88 -13.77
C ASN A 97 -3.51 -8.06 -13.79
N LEU A 98 -3.67 -7.13 -12.86
CA LEU A 98 -4.81 -6.20 -12.81
C LEU A 98 -4.88 -5.27 -14.02
N SER A 99 -3.73 -4.74 -14.46
CA SER A 99 -3.67 -3.89 -15.65
C SER A 99 -4.05 -4.68 -16.91
N LEU A 100 -3.61 -5.93 -17.05
CA LEU A 100 -3.91 -6.81 -18.18
C LEU A 100 -5.38 -7.24 -18.23
N LEU A 101 -6.04 -7.34 -17.08
CA LEU A 101 -7.49 -7.55 -16.97
C LEU A 101 -8.34 -6.37 -17.49
N HIS A 102 -7.69 -5.30 -17.97
CA HIS A 102 -8.30 -4.07 -18.48
C HIS A 102 -9.27 -3.44 -17.47
N ILE A 103 -8.85 -3.38 -16.21
CA ILE A 103 -9.55 -2.63 -15.17
C ILE A 103 -9.49 -1.15 -15.54
N ARG A 104 -10.52 -0.37 -15.17
CA ARG A 104 -10.62 1.07 -15.47
C ARG A 104 -9.70 1.94 -14.59
N ILE A 105 -8.47 1.49 -14.36
CA ILE A 105 -7.42 2.17 -13.59
C ILE A 105 -6.09 2.02 -14.31
N HIS A 106 -5.21 3.01 -14.17
CA HIS A 106 -3.84 2.89 -14.66
C HIS A 106 -3.01 1.97 -13.75
N PHE A 107 -1.95 1.38 -14.30
CA PHE A 107 -1.06 0.42 -13.63
C PHE A 107 -0.48 0.93 -12.29
N PHE A 108 -0.11 2.20 -12.21
CA PHE A 108 0.50 2.74 -11.00
C PHE A 108 -0.52 2.93 -9.83
N GLN A 109 -1.83 2.91 -10.10
CA GLN A 109 -2.91 3.12 -9.09
C GLN A 109 -3.11 1.80 -8.43
N SER A 110 -3.27 0.75 -9.24
CA SER A 110 -3.40 -0.60 -8.72
C SER A 110 -2.20 -0.90 -7.85
N LEU A 111 -0.99 -0.55 -8.31
CA LEU A 111 0.24 -0.62 -7.53
C LEU A 111 0.07 0.09 -6.17
N CYS A 112 -0.25 1.39 -6.16
CA CYS A 112 -0.41 2.16 -4.94
C CYS A 112 -1.52 1.63 -4.01
N ILE A 113 -2.72 1.38 -4.54
CA ILE A 113 -3.89 0.88 -3.81
C ILE A 113 -3.58 -0.45 -3.12
N ILE A 114 -2.97 -1.39 -3.87
CA ILE A 114 -2.58 -2.67 -3.29
C ILE A 114 -1.60 -2.43 -2.15
N SER A 115 -0.55 -1.63 -2.33
CA SER A 115 0.42 -1.38 -1.25
C SER A 115 -0.20 -0.71 -0.03
N TYR A 116 -1.11 0.26 -0.21
CA TYR A 116 -1.78 0.92 0.91
C TYR A 116 -2.66 -0.04 1.69
N SER A 117 -3.29 -1.00 1.01
CA SER A 117 -4.07 -2.03 1.69
C SER A 117 -3.23 -2.98 2.55
N LEU A 118 -1.92 -3.12 2.28
CA LEU A 118 -1.00 -3.94 3.09
C LEU A 118 -0.64 -3.30 4.44
N PHE A 119 -0.95 -2.02 4.66
CA PHE A 119 -0.60 -1.31 5.89
C PHE A 119 -1.00 -2.03 7.21
N PRO A 120 -2.19 -2.64 7.34
CA PRO A 120 -2.55 -3.43 8.53
C PRO A 120 -1.59 -4.60 8.78
N ILE A 121 -1.08 -5.25 7.73
CA ILE A 121 -0.12 -6.36 7.83
C ILE A 121 1.23 -5.84 8.33
N VAL A 122 1.67 -4.67 7.84
CA VAL A 122 2.89 -4.00 8.31
C VAL A 122 2.77 -3.66 9.79
N PHE A 123 1.64 -3.08 10.19
CA PHE A 123 1.36 -2.69 11.57
C PHE A 123 1.31 -3.90 12.52
N SER A 124 0.62 -4.95 12.11
CA SER A 124 0.58 -6.24 12.82
C SER A 124 1.97 -6.84 13.00
N SER A 125 2.79 -6.83 11.93
CA SER A 125 4.15 -7.35 11.97
C SER A 125 5.08 -6.53 12.86
N PHE A 126 4.88 -5.21 12.92
CA PHE A 126 5.62 -4.34 13.85
C PHE A 126 5.26 -4.64 15.30
N ILE A 127 3.98 -4.83 15.62
CA ILE A 127 3.51 -5.22 16.95
C ILE A 127 4.06 -6.60 17.35
N ASN A 128 4.10 -7.54 16.42
CA ASN A 128 4.57 -8.90 16.66
C ASN A 128 6.04 -8.97 17.13
N ILE A 129 6.87 -7.96 16.83
CA ILE A 129 8.25 -7.86 17.34
C ILE A 129 8.27 -7.77 18.88
N PHE A 130 7.26 -7.14 19.49
CA PHE A 130 7.18 -6.91 20.92
C PHE A 130 6.45 -8.03 21.68
N ILE A 131 5.71 -8.89 20.98
CA ILE A 131 4.90 -9.95 21.58
C ILE A 131 5.65 -11.28 21.49
N PRO A 132 5.96 -11.97 22.60
CA PRO A 132 6.68 -13.25 22.56
C PRO A 132 5.77 -14.45 22.20
N CYS A 133 4.44 -14.32 22.37
CA CYS A 133 3.50 -15.43 22.19
C CYS A 133 3.16 -15.68 20.71
N LYS A 134 3.67 -16.77 20.12
CA LYS A 134 3.40 -17.17 18.72
C LYS A 134 1.92 -17.29 18.37
N MET A 135 1.08 -17.78 19.29
CA MET A 135 -0.38 -17.88 19.08
C MET A 135 -1.04 -16.51 18.87
N VAL A 136 -0.59 -15.51 19.64
CA VAL A 136 -1.11 -14.14 19.55
C VAL A 136 -0.64 -13.48 18.25
N GLN A 137 0.63 -13.68 17.88
CA GLN A 137 1.17 -13.20 16.60
C GLN A 137 0.41 -13.77 15.40
N LEU A 138 0.05 -15.05 15.46
CA LEU A 138 -0.74 -15.72 14.42
C LEU A 138 -2.15 -15.13 14.31
N LEU A 139 -2.83 -14.91 15.44
CA LEU A 139 -4.15 -14.27 15.44
C LEU A 139 -4.09 -12.85 14.85
N PHE A 140 -3.13 -12.03 15.26
CA PHE A 140 -2.94 -10.69 14.70
C PHE A 140 -2.63 -10.73 13.20
N SER A 141 -1.80 -11.68 12.75
CA SER A 141 -1.47 -11.84 11.33
C SER A 141 -2.72 -12.19 10.51
N ILE A 142 -3.53 -13.15 10.96
CA ILE A 142 -4.77 -13.55 10.27
C ILE A 142 -5.77 -12.39 10.21
N ILE A 143 -6.03 -11.73 11.34
CA ILE A 143 -6.97 -10.58 11.40
C ILE A 143 -6.51 -9.47 10.45
N SER A 144 -5.22 -9.13 10.48
CA SER A 144 -4.66 -8.09 9.61
C SER A 144 -4.72 -8.45 8.13
N THR A 145 -4.54 -9.73 7.78
CA THR A 145 -4.60 -10.22 6.40
C THR A 145 -6.03 -10.16 5.87
N VAL A 146 -7.01 -10.60 6.66
CA VAL A 146 -8.44 -10.52 6.31
C VAL A 146 -8.85 -9.05 6.15
N TRP A 147 -8.44 -8.19 7.08
CA TRP A 147 -8.71 -6.76 7.00
C TRP A 147 -8.10 -6.13 5.73
N SER A 148 -6.82 -6.37 5.47
CA SER A 148 -6.11 -5.91 4.27
C SER A 148 -6.82 -6.36 2.98
N SER A 149 -7.20 -7.64 2.91
CA SER A 149 -7.87 -8.22 1.73
C SER A 149 -9.24 -7.57 1.50
N TYR A 150 -10.03 -7.42 2.57
CA TYR A 150 -11.34 -6.79 2.50
C TYR A 150 -11.28 -5.35 1.98
N ASN A 151 -10.37 -4.54 2.53
CA ASN A 151 -10.17 -3.16 2.09
C ASN A 151 -9.73 -3.06 0.62
N CYS A 152 -8.78 -3.92 0.21
CA CYS A 152 -8.32 -3.95 -1.18
C CYS A 152 -9.46 -4.29 -2.14
N ILE A 153 -10.28 -5.28 -1.79
CA ILE A 153 -11.44 -5.70 -2.60
C ILE A 153 -12.48 -4.57 -2.68
N LEU A 154 -12.75 -3.86 -1.58
CA LEU A 154 -13.75 -2.79 -1.57
C LEU A 154 -13.36 -1.64 -2.50
N ILE A 155 -12.10 -1.19 -2.43
CA ILE A 155 -11.59 -0.06 -3.23
C ILE A 155 -11.50 -0.47 -4.70
N LEU A 156 -10.91 -1.62 -4.98
CA LEU A 156 -10.66 -2.09 -6.34
C LEU A 156 -11.95 -2.59 -7.03
N GLY A 157 -12.94 -3.00 -6.23
CA GLY A 157 -14.29 -3.35 -6.67
C GLY A 157 -15.01 -2.17 -7.33
N LYS A 158 -14.75 -0.91 -6.91
CA LYS A 158 -15.31 0.28 -7.58
C LYS A 158 -14.91 0.39 -9.07
N PHE A 159 -13.74 -0.15 -9.42
CA PHE A 159 -13.17 -0.03 -10.77
C PHE A 159 -13.35 -1.28 -11.64
N THR A 160 -13.64 -2.42 -11.01
CA THR A 160 -13.70 -3.75 -11.65
C THR A 160 -15.15 -4.14 -11.97
N LYS A 161 -15.38 -4.77 -13.14
CA LYS A 161 -16.72 -5.28 -13.51
C LYS A 161 -17.03 -6.55 -12.70
N ASN A 162 -18.29 -6.75 -12.29
CA ASN A 162 -18.73 -7.91 -11.49
C ASN A 162 -18.27 -9.27 -12.06
N ASN A 163 -18.28 -9.43 -13.38
CA ASN A 163 -17.91 -10.70 -14.04
C ASN A 163 -16.40 -11.04 -13.98
N ARG A 164 -15.55 -10.12 -13.52
CA ARG A 164 -14.08 -10.31 -13.45
C ARG A 164 -13.52 -10.16 -12.03
N LEU A 165 -14.38 -10.00 -11.03
CA LEU A 165 -13.96 -9.74 -9.64
C LEU A 165 -13.12 -10.90 -9.08
N LEU A 166 -13.61 -12.13 -9.18
CA LEU A 166 -12.93 -13.30 -8.61
C LEU A 166 -11.51 -13.48 -9.18
N ILE A 167 -11.39 -13.38 -10.50
CA ILE A 167 -10.12 -13.58 -11.23
C ILE A 167 -9.12 -12.46 -10.91
N SER A 168 -9.61 -11.24 -10.69
CA SER A 168 -8.77 -10.09 -10.35
C SER A 168 -8.28 -10.14 -8.91
N PHE A 169 -9.12 -10.57 -7.96
CA PHE A 169 -8.78 -10.53 -6.53
C PHE A 169 -7.97 -11.74 -6.06
N PHE A 170 -8.12 -12.90 -6.71
CA PHE A 170 -7.38 -14.11 -6.36
C PHE A 170 -5.86 -13.90 -6.23
N PRO A 171 -5.14 -13.34 -7.23
CA PRO A 171 -3.70 -13.11 -7.11
C PRO A 171 -3.32 -12.08 -6.03
N ILE A 172 -4.19 -11.11 -5.74
CA ILE A 172 -3.96 -10.11 -4.70
C ILE A 172 -4.02 -10.76 -3.32
N CYS A 173 -5.09 -11.51 -3.04
CA CYS A 173 -5.28 -12.20 -1.78
C CYS A 173 -4.16 -13.23 -1.56
N LEU A 174 -3.77 -13.95 -2.61
CA LEU A 174 -2.66 -14.90 -2.57
C LEU A 174 -1.34 -14.21 -2.20
N PHE A 175 -1.04 -13.06 -2.80
CA PHE A 175 0.16 -12.28 -2.49
C PHE A 175 0.16 -11.74 -1.06
N GLN A 176 -0.97 -11.20 -0.58
CA GLN A 176 -1.10 -10.71 0.80
C GLN A 176 -0.95 -11.85 1.81
N PHE A 177 -1.56 -13.00 1.54
CA PHE A 177 -1.42 -14.20 2.37
C PHE A 177 0.03 -14.72 2.38
N PHE A 178 0.71 -14.72 1.23
CA PHE A 178 2.12 -15.08 1.11
C PHE A 178 3.00 -14.17 1.97
N ILE A 179 2.80 -12.84 1.90
CA ILE A 179 3.53 -11.88 2.74
C ILE A 179 3.26 -12.11 4.23
N ALA A 180 2.00 -12.26 4.62
CA ALA A 180 1.63 -12.48 6.01
C ALA A 180 2.24 -13.78 6.57
N THR A 181 2.30 -14.82 5.74
CA THR A 181 2.92 -16.11 6.08
C THR A 181 4.43 -15.96 6.21
N LEU A 182 5.11 -15.28 5.27
CA LEU A 182 6.55 -15.02 5.36
C LEU A 182 6.93 -14.22 6.61
N LEU A 183 6.10 -13.26 7.01
CA LEU A 183 6.32 -12.45 8.21
C LEU A 183 6.08 -13.22 9.51
N LEU A 184 5.32 -14.31 9.45
CA LEU A 184 5.04 -15.20 10.58
C LEU A 184 6.09 -16.32 10.69
N ILE A 185 6.58 -16.81 9.56
CA ILE A 185 7.56 -17.91 9.46
C ILE A 185 8.99 -17.48 9.75
N LYS A 186 9.26 -16.16 9.85
CA LYS A 186 10.57 -15.62 10.21
C LYS A 186 11.26 -16.43 11.31
#